data_AF-C9JMQ7-F1
#
_entry.id   AF-C9JMQ7-F1
#
_cell.length_a   1.000
_cell.length_b   1.000
_cell.length_c   1.000
_cell.angle_alpha   90.00
_cell.angle_beta   90.00
_cell.angle_gamma   90.00
#
_symmetry.space_group_name_H-M   'P 1'
#
loop_
_entity.id
_entity.type
_entity.pdbx_description
1 polymer ?
#
loop_
_entity_poly.entity_id
_entity_poly.type
_entity_poly.pdbx_seq_one_letter_code
_entity_poly.pdbx_strand_id
1 'polypeptide(L)'
;MASESSPLLAYRLLGEEGVALPANGAGGPGGASARKLSTFLGVVVPTVLSMFSIVVFLRIGFVVGHAGLLQALAMLLVAYFILALTVLSVCAIATNGAVQGGGAYFMISRTLGPEVGGSIGLMFYLAN
;
A
#
# COMPACT_ATOMS: atom_id res chain seq x y z
N MET A 1 -17.29 -41.37 -25.16
CA MET A 1 -17.74 -39.99 -24.89
C MET A 1 -17.33 -39.67 -23.46
N ALA A 2 -16.19 -38.97 -23.31
CA ALA A 2 -15.57 -38.70 -22.02
C ALA A 2 -16.39 -37.69 -21.23
N SER A 3 -16.75 -38.06 -20.01
CA SER A 3 -17.41 -37.21 -19.02
C SER A 3 -16.37 -36.29 -18.40
N GLU A 4 -16.35 -35.03 -18.78
CA GLU A 4 -15.53 -33.99 -18.15
C GLU A 4 -16.16 -33.56 -16.82
N SER A 5 -15.82 -34.26 -15.75
CA SER A 5 -16.09 -33.85 -14.37
C SER A 5 -15.01 -32.89 -13.90
N SER A 6 -15.08 -31.63 -14.33
CA SER A 6 -14.14 -30.59 -13.90
C SER A 6 -14.51 -30.07 -12.50
N PRO A 7 -13.66 -30.29 -11.46
CA PRO A 7 -13.92 -29.86 -10.08
C PRO A 7 -13.91 -28.32 -9.88
N LEU A 8 -13.61 -27.55 -10.92
CA LEU A 8 -13.59 -26.08 -10.86
C LEU A 8 -14.98 -25.43 -10.90
N LEU A 9 -16.00 -26.14 -11.41
CA LEU A 9 -17.38 -25.64 -11.40
C LEU A 9 -17.99 -25.69 -9.99
N ALA A 10 -17.60 -26.69 -9.20
CA ALA A 10 -18.04 -26.83 -7.80
C ALA A 10 -17.48 -25.69 -6.94
N TYR A 11 -16.24 -25.25 -7.17
CA TYR A 11 -15.64 -24.14 -6.45
C TYR A 11 -16.33 -22.80 -6.74
N ARG A 12 -16.82 -22.62 -7.99
CA ARG A 12 -17.56 -21.41 -8.38
C ARG A 12 -18.98 -21.37 -7.81
N LEU A 13 -19.58 -22.52 -7.54
CA LEU A 13 -20.93 -22.62 -6.95
C LEU A 13 -20.92 -22.65 -5.42
N LEU A 14 -19.85 -23.16 -4.79
CA LEU A 14 -19.68 -23.13 -3.32
C LEU A 14 -19.02 -21.84 -2.80
N GLY A 15 -18.47 -21.00 -3.68
CA GLY A 15 -17.84 -19.72 -3.31
C GLY A 15 -18.82 -18.60 -2.96
N GLU A 16 -20.13 -18.80 -3.15
CA GLU A 16 -21.19 -17.80 -2.90
C GLU A 16 -22.05 -18.12 -1.67
N GLU A 17 -21.72 -19.14 -0.87
CA GLU A 17 -22.44 -19.45 0.38
C GLU A 17 -21.43 -19.61 1.55
N GLY A 18 -20.80 -18.50 1.92
CA GLY A 18 -20.01 -18.37 3.14
C GLY A 18 -20.91 -18.33 4.39
N VAL A 19 -21.48 -19.49 4.71
CA VAL A 19 -22.19 -19.83 5.95
C VAL A 19 -21.49 -19.26 7.18
N ALA A 20 -22.23 -18.42 7.93
CA ALA A 20 -21.92 -18.07 9.30
C ALA A 20 -22.00 -19.34 10.16
N LEU A 21 -20.85 -19.87 10.59
CA LEU A 21 -20.77 -20.97 11.55
C LEU A 21 -21.08 -20.45 12.98
N PRO A 22 -21.87 -21.18 13.78
CA PRO A 22 -22.29 -20.73 15.09
C PRO A 22 -21.13 -20.76 16.10
N ALA A 23 -21.03 -19.68 16.89
CA ALA A 23 -20.08 -19.57 17.98
C ALA A 23 -20.58 -20.32 19.23
N ASN A 24 -19.98 -21.46 19.56
CA ASN A 24 -20.03 -21.98 20.93
C ASN A 24 -18.79 -22.82 21.29
N GLY A 25 -18.13 -22.43 22.39
CA GLY A 25 -17.48 -23.36 23.30
C GLY A 25 -15.96 -23.61 23.18
N ALA A 26 -15.24 -23.06 24.17
CA ALA A 26 -14.13 -23.70 24.91
C ALA A 26 -12.71 -23.81 24.29
N GLY A 27 -11.78 -23.03 24.89
CA GLY A 27 -10.49 -23.51 25.40
C GLY A 27 -9.30 -23.72 24.44
N GLY A 28 -8.31 -22.80 24.49
CA GLY A 28 -6.93 -23.06 24.03
C GLY A 28 -6.18 -21.83 23.47
N PRO A 29 -4.95 -21.51 23.91
CA PRO A 29 -4.21 -20.34 23.47
C PRO A 29 -3.49 -20.65 22.14
N GLY A 30 -3.97 -20.11 21.02
CA GLY A 30 -3.32 -20.35 19.72
C GLY A 30 -4.05 -19.91 18.47
N GLY A 31 -5.17 -19.18 18.58
CA GLY A 31 -5.85 -18.63 17.40
C GLY A 31 -5.19 -17.33 16.95
N ALA A 32 -4.41 -17.39 15.87
CA ALA A 32 -4.02 -16.20 15.13
C ALA A 32 -5.26 -15.56 14.48
N SER A 33 -6.10 -14.92 15.29
CA SER A 33 -6.98 -13.86 14.83
C SER A 33 -6.11 -12.88 14.06
N ALA A 34 -6.40 -12.69 12.77
CA ALA A 34 -5.66 -11.79 11.90
C ALA A 34 -5.49 -10.46 12.62
N ARG A 35 -4.28 -10.22 13.14
CA ARG A 35 -3.99 -9.10 14.03
C ARG A 35 -4.11 -7.84 13.18
N LYS A 36 -5.24 -7.14 13.27
CA LYS A 36 -5.45 -5.89 12.54
C LYS A 36 -4.39 -4.89 13.01
N LEU A 37 -3.58 -4.41 12.07
CA LEU A 37 -2.60 -3.37 12.37
C LEU A 37 -3.36 -2.06 12.60
N SER A 38 -3.04 -1.37 13.71
CA SER A 38 -3.50 0.00 13.95
C SER A 38 -2.85 0.96 12.94
N THR A 39 -3.53 2.03 12.54
CA THR A 39 -3.03 3.04 11.58
C THR A 39 -1.65 3.57 11.97
N PHE A 40 -1.38 3.71 13.27
CA PHE A 40 -0.09 4.13 13.78
C PHE A 40 1.03 3.11 13.50
N LEU A 41 0.81 1.84 13.85
CA LEU A 41 1.82 0.78 13.68
C LEU A 41 1.93 0.28 12.23
N GLY A 42 0.82 0.34 11.49
CA GLY A 42 0.74 -0.17 10.13
C GLY A 42 1.14 0.83 9.05
N VAL A 43 0.98 2.14 9.29
CA VAL A 43 1.24 3.17 8.27
C VAL A 43 2.20 4.23 8.79
N VAL A 44 1.89 4.91 9.90
CA VAL A 44 2.70 6.07 10.34
C VAL A 44 4.14 5.68 10.66
N VAL A 45 4.35 4.67 11.51
CA VAL A 45 5.68 4.20 11.90
C VAL A 45 6.52 3.77 10.69
N PRO A 46 6.06 2.85 9.82
CA PRO A 46 6.86 2.44 8.66
C PRO A 46 7.08 3.57 7.65
N THR A 47 6.11 4.46 7.41
CA THR A 47 6.29 5.60 6.49
C THR A 47 7.33 6.59 7.00
N VAL A 48 7.30 6.92 8.29
CA VAL A 48 8.30 7.81 8.93
C VAL A 48 9.68 7.15 8.86
N LEU A 49 9.80 5.86 9.14
CA LEU A 49 11.07 5.13 9.10
C LEU A 49 11.67 5.09 7.69
N SER A 50 10.85 4.88 6.65
CA SER A 50 11.29 4.90 5.26
C SER A 50 11.73 6.29 4.79
N MET A 51 11.06 7.37 5.23
CA MET A 51 11.41 8.75 4.84
C MET A 51 12.62 9.30 5.60
N PHE A 52 12.78 8.99 6.89
CA PHE A 52 13.91 9.43 7.72
C PHE A 52 15.22 8.64 7.48
N SER A 53 15.33 7.97 6.34
CA SER A 53 16.49 7.17 5.96
C SER A 53 17.75 8.02 5.70
N ILE A 54 18.77 7.38 5.13
CA ILE A 54 20.14 7.87 4.83
C ILE A 54 20.21 9.31 4.27
N VAL A 55 19.16 9.77 3.59
CA VAL A 55 19.07 11.11 3.00
C VAL A 55 19.18 12.21 4.07
N VAL A 56 18.53 12.08 5.22
CA VAL A 56 18.59 13.10 6.29
C VAL A 56 19.98 13.14 6.93
N PHE A 57 20.60 11.96 7.12
CA PHE A 57 21.88 11.84 7.82
C PHE A 57 23.11 12.16 6.95
N LEU A 58 23.12 11.76 5.69
CA LEU A 58 24.29 11.93 4.80
C LEU A 58 24.10 13.00 3.74
N ARG A 59 22.86 13.24 3.27
CA ARG A 59 22.63 14.08 2.08
C ARG A 59 22.30 15.53 2.42
N ILE A 60 21.49 15.77 3.44
CA ILE A 60 21.09 17.15 3.82
C ILE A 60 22.32 17.98 4.20
N GLY A 61 23.26 17.43 4.97
CA GLY A 61 24.50 18.12 5.32
C GLY A 61 25.34 18.53 4.09
N PHE A 62 25.48 17.63 3.12
CA PHE A 62 26.19 17.91 1.87
C PHE A 62 25.47 18.96 1.01
N VAL A 63 24.14 18.88 0.89
CA VAL A 63 23.32 19.84 0.12
C VAL A 63 23.41 21.23 0.74
N VAL A 64 23.27 21.35 2.07
CA VAL A 64 23.38 22.63 2.78
C VAL A 64 24.80 23.19 2.66
N GLY A 65 25.82 22.34 2.71
CA GLY A 65 27.22 22.75 2.57
C GLY A 65 27.56 23.33 1.19
N HIS A 66 27.00 22.77 0.11
CA HIS A 66 27.24 23.26 -1.26
C HIS A 66 26.28 24.38 -1.70
N ALA A 67 25.00 24.29 -1.36
CA ALA A 67 23.98 25.23 -1.83
C ALA A 67 23.80 26.43 -0.87
N GLY A 68 24.24 26.31 0.39
CA GLY A 68 23.95 27.27 1.45
C GLY A 68 22.56 27.09 2.06
N LEU A 69 22.35 27.69 3.24
CA LEU A 69 21.13 27.50 4.03
C LEU A 69 19.86 28.01 3.36
N LEU A 70 19.90 29.21 2.79
CA LEU A 70 18.73 29.84 2.14
C LEU A 70 18.27 29.05 0.90
N GLN A 71 19.21 28.63 0.05
CA GLN A 71 18.92 27.83 -1.13
C GLN A 71 18.39 26.45 -0.74
N ALA A 72 18.98 25.82 0.29
CA ALA A 72 18.51 24.54 0.81
C ALA A 72 17.08 24.61 1.35
N LEU A 73 16.73 25.68 2.08
CA LEU A 73 15.36 25.92 2.54
C LEU A 73 14.38 26.13 1.38
N ALA A 74 14.78 26.89 0.35
CA ALA A 74 13.94 27.07 -0.84
C ALA A 74 13.69 25.75 -1.59
N MET A 75 14.74 24.93 -1.78
CA MET A 75 14.61 23.59 -2.38
C MET A 75 13.73 22.67 -1.54
N LEU A 76 13.86 22.71 -0.21
CA LEU A 76 13.03 21.94 0.72
C LEU A 76 11.55 22.33 0.56
N LEU A 77 11.25 23.63 0.44
CA LEU A 77 9.89 24.14 0.31
C LEU A 77 9.24 23.68 -1.00
N VAL A 78 9.95 23.76 -2.12
CA VAL A 78 9.48 23.26 -3.42
C VAL A 78 9.29 21.74 -3.40
N ALA A 79 10.22 21.00 -2.80
CA ALA A 79 10.13 19.55 -2.67
C ALA A 79 8.90 19.13 -1.86
N TYR A 80 8.66 19.75 -0.70
CA TYR A 80 7.47 19.48 0.12
C TYR A 80 6.17 19.90 -0.57
N PHE A 81 6.19 20.95 -1.41
CA PHE A 81 5.03 21.33 -2.21
C PHE A 81 4.65 20.21 -3.21
N ILE A 82 5.61 19.69 -3.97
CA ILE A 82 5.38 18.57 -4.89
C ILE A 82 4.96 17.30 -4.12
N LEU A 83 5.57 17.06 -2.96
CA LEU A 83 5.21 15.92 -2.11
C LEU A 83 3.77 16.02 -1.63
N ALA A 84 3.32 17.19 -1.19
CA ALA A 84 1.95 17.42 -0.75
C ALA A 84 0.93 17.17 -1.87
N LEU A 85 1.21 17.64 -3.10
CA LEU A 85 0.36 17.37 -4.27
C LEU A 85 0.27 15.87 -4.57
N THR A 86 1.41 15.16 -4.53
CA THR A 86 1.46 13.71 -4.76
C THR A 86 0.67 12.95 -3.70
N VAL A 87 0.88 13.28 -2.41
CA VAL A 87 0.18 12.63 -1.30
C VAL A 87 -1.33 12.88 -1.40
N LEU A 88 -1.76 14.10 -1.72
CA LEU A 88 -3.17 14.43 -1.90
C LEU A 88 -3.80 13.59 -3.04
N SER A 89 -3.09 13.43 -4.16
CA SER A 89 -3.54 12.58 -5.26
C SER A 89 -3.67 11.11 -4.86
N VAL A 90 -2.70 10.58 -4.11
CA VAL A 90 -2.73 9.19 -3.62
C VAL A 90 -3.85 9.00 -2.60
N CYS A 91 -4.10 9.98 -1.73
CA CYS A 91 -5.24 9.97 -0.81
C CYS A 91 -6.56 9.90 -1.57
N ALA A 92 -6.73 10.72 -2.63
CA ALA A 92 -7.92 10.68 -3.47
C ALA A 92 -8.11 9.30 -4.12
N ILE A 93 -7.03 8.70 -4.64
CA ILE A 93 -7.06 7.34 -5.18
C ILE A 93 -7.50 6.32 -4.11
N ALA A 94 -6.91 6.39 -2.91
CA ALA A 94 -7.24 5.48 -1.81
C ALA A 94 -8.68 5.59 -1.31
N THR A 95 -9.34 6.75 -1.50
CA THR A 95 -10.74 6.97 -1.10
C THR A 95 -11.78 6.63 -2.18
N ASN A 96 -11.37 6.42 -3.45
CA ASN A 96 -12.29 6.27 -4.58
C ASN A 96 -12.63 4.80 -4.95
N GLY A 97 -12.22 3.80 -4.18
CA GLY A 97 -12.52 2.39 -4.46
C GLY A 97 -12.64 1.52 -3.22
N ALA A 98 -13.36 0.40 -3.33
CA ALA A 98 -13.37 -0.61 -2.28
C ALA A 98 -11.98 -1.23 -2.16
N VAL A 99 -11.25 -0.98 -1.08
CA VAL A 99 -9.94 -1.62 -0.85
C VAL A 99 -10.17 -3.03 -0.33
N GLN A 100 -10.22 -4.01 -1.24
CA GLN A 100 -10.02 -5.41 -0.87
C GLN A 100 -8.52 -5.62 -0.58
N GLY A 101 -8.17 -6.53 0.34
CA GLY A 101 -6.87 -6.63 1.01
C GLY A 101 -5.61 -6.83 0.15
N GLY A 102 -5.28 -5.84 -0.70
CA GLY A 102 -4.07 -5.74 -1.50
C GLY A 102 -3.28 -4.47 -1.18
N GLY A 103 -2.03 -4.40 -1.68
CA GLY A 103 -1.13 -3.26 -1.47
C GLY A 103 -1.36 -2.07 -2.41
N ALA A 104 -0.39 -1.16 -2.46
CA ALA A 104 -0.48 0.08 -3.25
C ALA A 104 -0.77 -0.14 -4.75
N TYR A 105 -0.10 -1.12 -5.38
CA TYR A 105 -0.33 -1.43 -6.80
C TYR A 105 -1.78 -1.88 -7.08
N PHE A 106 -2.36 -2.66 -6.17
CA PHE A 106 -3.73 -3.14 -6.31
C PHE A 106 -4.74 -1.98 -6.19
N MET A 107 -4.50 -1.03 -5.27
CA MET A 107 -5.32 0.18 -5.15
C MET A 107 -5.28 1.05 -6.41
N ILE A 108 -4.09 1.26 -6.98
CA ILE A 108 -3.89 2.11 -8.17
C ILE A 108 -4.49 1.46 -9.43
N SER A 109 -4.22 0.17 -9.66
CA SER A 109 -4.69 -0.51 -10.88
C SER A 109 -6.20 -0.63 -10.95
N ARG A 110 -6.89 -0.71 -9.81
CA ARG A 110 -8.36 -0.75 -9.75
C ARG A 110 -9.00 0.62 -10.03
N THR A 111 -8.36 1.71 -9.63
CA THR A 111 -8.91 3.07 -9.73
C THR A 111 -8.57 3.76 -11.05
N LEU A 112 -7.39 3.50 -11.61
CA LEU A 112 -6.91 4.13 -12.86
C LEU A 112 -6.93 3.18 -14.07
N GLY A 113 -7.25 1.90 -13.88
CA GLY A 113 -7.24 0.88 -14.93
C GLY A 113 -5.84 0.28 -15.20
N PRO A 114 -5.76 -0.80 -16.00
CA PRO A 114 -4.54 -1.58 -16.18
C PRO A 114 -3.43 -0.84 -16.95
N GLU A 115 -3.78 0.09 -17.84
CA GLU A 115 -2.80 0.84 -18.64
C GLU A 115 -1.94 1.79 -17.76
N VAL A 116 -2.61 2.53 -16.88
CA VAL A 116 -1.97 3.49 -15.98
C VAL A 116 -1.40 2.77 -14.74
N GLY A 117 -2.12 1.77 -14.21
CA GLY A 117 -1.64 0.96 -13.09
C GLY A 117 -0.37 0.19 -13.41
N GLY A 118 -0.32 -0.47 -14.57
CA GLY A 118 0.82 -1.30 -15.00
C GLY A 118 2.09 -0.48 -15.24
N SER A 119 1.98 0.69 -15.87
CA SER A 119 3.12 1.58 -16.13
C SER A 119 3.72 2.16 -14.84
N ILE A 120 2.87 2.66 -13.93
CA ILE A 120 3.32 3.16 -12.62
C ILE A 120 3.92 2.02 -11.77
N GLY A 121 3.32 0.83 -11.82
CA GLY A 121 3.81 -0.35 -11.10
C GLY A 121 5.19 -0.81 -11.57
N LEU A 122 5.43 -0.80 -12.88
CA LEU A 122 6.74 -1.15 -13.44
C LEU A 122 7.82 -0.13 -13.04
N MET A 123 7.52 1.16 -13.08
CA MET A 123 8.44 2.21 -12.64
C MET A 123 8.78 2.08 -11.15
N PHE A 124 7.79 1.79 -10.30
CA PHE A 124 8.02 1.58 -8.87
C PHE A 124 8.85 0.33 -8.59
N TYR A 125 8.63 -0.76 -9.33
CA TYR A 125 9.43 -1.99 -9.20
C TYR A 125 10.90 -1.79 -9.60
N LEU A 126 11.19 -0.97 -10.61
CA LEU A 126 12.57 -0.69 -11.01
C LEU A 126 13.29 0.28 -10.06
N ALA A 127 12.53 1.16 -9.39
CA ALA A 127 13.08 2.18 -8.51
C ALA A 127 13.42 1.69 -7.09
N ASN A 128 12.88 0.53 -6.68
CA ASN A 128 13.00 -0.03 -5.34
C ASN A 128 13.74 -1.37 -5.38
#